data_AF-C2E6D5-F1
#
_entry.id   AF-C2E6D5-F1
#
_cell.length_a   1.000
_cell.length_b   1.000
_cell.length_c   1.000
_cell.angle_alpha   90.00
_cell.angle_beta   90.00
_cell.angle_gamma   90.00
#
_symmetry.space_group_name_H-M   'P 1'
#
loop_
_entity.id
_entity.type
_entity.pdbx_description
1 polymer ?
#
loop_
_entity_poly.entity_id
_entity_poly.type
_entity_poly.pdbx_seq_one_letter_code
_entity_poly.pdbx_strand_id
1 'polypeptide(L)'
;MKSHGTLDKFHNIVANAGYGSEYNYSILEENYSDKDYQIPYTLYEKEQTRKYKKDPSKIANWYYNEEADYYVDKSVVRFNFKYYSRRKDRTTGMTRDFKIYEAEEFQLTEELTALAKTKSGRQRQIHYNPNWQYLKEKAKETLQSKDGKRIYGCRKTDVEPIFGHMKSVFGMRRTHLRGKKEVETEIGIMFMMMNLSKYGAKRKVKPLNYYSKKLSFSQTHFNTIIAFLRSSGLLASPSMIVTCSLFAKLERRLAFLRNRVKYTFLSSFKIRSSTKRAICPFAPIIATSFVIIFFFLS
;
A
#
# COMPACT_ATOMS: atom_id res chain seq x y z
N MET A 1 5.15 20.71 13.53
CA MET A 1 5.62 20.43 12.15
C MET A 1 5.36 21.68 11.33
N LYS A 2 6.39 22.39 10.85
CA LYS A 2 6.17 23.47 9.89
C LYS A 2 5.71 22.82 8.58
N SER A 3 4.45 23.04 8.19
CA SER A 3 3.99 22.61 6.87
C SER A 3 4.87 23.30 5.83
N HIS A 4 5.53 22.53 4.98
CA HIS A 4 6.05 23.10 3.75
C HIS A 4 4.84 23.68 3.01
N GLY A 5 4.89 24.95 2.59
CA GLY A 5 3.79 25.75 1.99
C GLY A 5 3.18 25.21 0.69
N THR A 6 3.28 23.90 0.47
CA THR A 6 2.68 23.16 -0.62
C THR A 6 1.26 22.70 -0.28
N LEU A 7 0.95 22.41 0.99
CA LEU A 7 -0.41 21.97 1.36
C LEU A 7 -1.45 23.11 1.29
N ASP A 8 -1.02 24.36 1.43
CA ASP A 8 -1.88 25.54 1.24
C ASP A 8 -2.36 25.67 -0.22
N LYS A 9 -1.65 25.05 -1.16
CA LYS A 9 -1.98 25.10 -2.60
C LYS A 9 -3.09 24.12 -3.00
N PHE A 10 -3.48 23.21 -2.10
CA PHE A 10 -4.46 22.17 -2.41
C PHE A 10 -5.66 22.24 -1.47
N HIS A 11 -6.83 22.10 -2.05
CA HIS A 11 -8.10 22.04 -1.32
C HIS A 11 -8.49 20.60 -0.94
N ASN A 12 -8.07 19.62 -1.73
CA ASN A 12 -8.42 18.22 -1.57
C ASN A 12 -7.22 17.33 -1.22
N ILE A 13 -7.36 16.49 -0.19
CA ILE A 13 -6.35 15.53 0.26
C ILE A 13 -6.81 14.11 -0.09
N VAL A 14 -6.10 13.43 -0.99
CA VAL A 14 -6.50 12.11 -1.50
C VAL A 14 -5.47 11.03 -1.19
N ALA A 15 -5.83 10.07 -0.33
CA ALA A 15 -4.91 9.01 0.12
C ALA A 15 -5.50 7.60 -0.03
N ASN A 16 -4.62 6.59 0.09
CA ASN A 16 -5.02 5.19 0.11
C ASN A 16 -5.62 4.78 1.46
N ALA A 17 -6.29 3.62 1.49
CA ALA A 17 -6.90 3.08 2.70
C ALA A 17 -5.94 2.87 3.88
N GLY A 18 -4.65 2.69 3.60
CA GLY A 18 -3.60 2.57 4.63
C GLY A 18 -3.37 3.83 5.45
N TYR A 19 -3.87 4.99 5.00
CA TYR A 19 -3.81 6.25 5.74
C TYR A 19 -5.08 6.51 6.55
N GLY A 20 -6.16 5.72 6.37
CA GLY A 20 -7.41 5.91 7.08
C GLY A 20 -7.35 5.32 8.49
N SER A 21 -6.81 6.08 9.42
CA SER A 21 -6.73 5.78 10.85
C SER A 21 -7.30 6.93 11.67
N GLU A 22 -7.79 6.63 12.88
CA GLU A 22 -8.33 7.64 13.78
C GLU A 22 -7.34 8.78 14.02
N TYR A 23 -6.07 8.44 14.26
CA TYR A 23 -4.99 9.41 14.46
C TYR A 23 -4.83 10.37 13.28
N ASN A 24 -4.80 9.83 12.06
CA ASN A 24 -4.61 10.65 10.88
C ASN A 24 -5.82 11.54 10.63
N TYR A 25 -7.04 11.04 10.84
CA TYR A 25 -8.25 11.85 10.68
C TYR A 25 -8.33 12.94 11.75
N SER A 26 -8.06 12.65 13.02
CA SER A 26 -8.00 13.67 14.06
C SER A 26 -7.00 14.78 13.73
N ILE A 27 -5.82 14.44 13.20
CA ILE A 27 -4.83 15.44 12.75
C ILE A 27 -5.35 16.29 11.60
N LEU A 28 -6.07 15.70 10.65
CA LEU A 28 -6.67 16.42 9.53
C LEU A 28 -7.76 17.38 10.02
N GLU A 29 -8.61 16.94 10.93
CA GLU A 29 -9.65 17.79 11.53
C GLU A 29 -9.05 18.93 12.37
N GLU A 30 -7.97 18.68 13.11
CA GLU A 30 -7.34 19.70 13.96
C GLU A 30 -6.51 20.73 13.17
N ASN A 31 -5.75 20.29 12.18
CA ASN A 31 -4.76 21.14 11.49
C ASN A 31 -5.18 21.60 10.10
N TYR A 32 -6.17 20.94 9.48
CA TYR A 32 -6.58 21.16 8.10
C TYR A 32 -8.11 21.12 7.97
N SER A 33 -8.81 21.77 8.90
CA SER A 33 -10.29 21.82 8.94
C SER A 33 -10.90 22.52 7.72
N ASP A 34 -10.11 23.32 6.99
CA ASP A 34 -10.46 24.00 5.74
C ASP A 34 -10.41 23.09 4.50
N LYS A 35 -9.89 21.85 4.64
CA LYS A 35 -9.61 20.95 3.53
C LYS A 35 -10.50 19.72 3.55
N ASP A 36 -10.96 19.36 2.37
CA ASP A 36 -11.66 18.10 2.17
C ASP A 36 -10.67 16.95 2.02
N TYR A 37 -10.95 15.81 2.64
CA TYR A 37 -10.15 14.60 2.46
C TYR A 37 -10.98 13.44 1.92
N GLN A 38 -10.46 12.80 0.87
CA GLN A 38 -10.99 11.59 0.26
C GLN A 38 -10.03 10.44 0.55
N ILE A 39 -10.10 9.96 1.78
CA ILE A 39 -9.28 8.85 2.28
C ILE A 39 -10.24 7.79 2.80
N PRO A 40 -10.31 6.60 2.18
CA PRO A 40 -11.07 5.50 2.77
C PRO A 40 -10.37 4.97 4.01
N TYR A 41 -11.12 4.49 4.98
CA TYR A 41 -10.55 3.67 6.05
C TYR A 41 -10.50 2.20 5.60
N THR A 42 -9.70 1.39 6.30
CA THR A 42 -9.36 0.01 5.91
C THR A 42 -10.57 -0.88 5.61
N LEU A 43 -11.70 -0.68 6.32
CA LEU A 43 -12.92 -1.48 6.16
C LEU A 43 -13.94 -0.88 5.19
N TYR A 44 -13.70 0.31 4.63
CA TYR A 44 -14.67 1.06 3.82
C TYR A 44 -15.28 0.27 2.67
N GLU A 45 -14.44 -0.39 1.86
CA GLU A 45 -14.93 -1.21 0.73
C GLU A 45 -15.65 -2.48 1.21
N LYS A 46 -15.18 -3.09 2.31
CA LYS A 46 -15.76 -4.31 2.87
C LYS A 46 -17.15 -4.06 3.45
N GLU A 47 -17.32 -2.94 4.17
CA GLU A 47 -18.61 -2.53 4.75
C GLU A 47 -19.71 -2.31 3.71
N GLN A 48 -19.34 -1.99 2.46
CA GLN A 48 -20.30 -1.82 1.37
C GLN A 48 -20.83 -3.15 0.81
N THR A 49 -20.10 -4.25 0.99
CA THR A 49 -20.48 -5.55 0.44
C THR A 49 -21.76 -6.10 1.07
N ARG A 50 -22.61 -6.77 0.26
CA ARG A 50 -23.85 -7.42 0.74
C ARG A 50 -23.57 -8.42 1.87
N LYS A 51 -22.45 -9.14 1.79
CA LYS A 51 -22.03 -10.11 2.80
C LYS A 51 -21.81 -9.44 4.15
N TYR A 52 -21.14 -8.28 4.20
CA TYR A 52 -20.88 -7.58 5.45
C TYR A 52 -22.17 -7.01 6.05
N LYS A 53 -23.02 -6.38 5.23
CA LYS A 53 -24.28 -5.78 5.67
C LYS A 53 -25.29 -6.81 6.21
N LYS A 54 -25.19 -8.06 5.78
CA LYS A 54 -26.05 -9.16 6.23
C LYS A 54 -25.43 -10.02 7.33
N ASP A 55 -24.17 -9.79 7.70
CA ASP A 55 -23.50 -10.61 8.71
C ASP A 55 -23.98 -10.22 10.12
N PRO A 56 -24.74 -11.08 10.81
CA PRO A 56 -25.32 -10.75 12.11
C PRO A 56 -24.25 -10.69 13.22
N SER A 57 -23.00 -11.06 12.95
CA SER A 57 -21.91 -11.02 13.94
C SER A 57 -21.23 -9.65 14.01
N LYS A 58 -21.64 -8.69 13.16
CA LYS A 58 -21.09 -7.32 13.16
C LYS A 58 -21.95 -6.42 14.02
N ILE A 59 -21.31 -5.71 14.95
CA ILE A 59 -21.95 -4.73 15.84
C ILE A 59 -22.74 -3.68 15.05
N ALA A 60 -22.24 -3.26 13.88
CA ALA A 60 -22.94 -2.30 13.01
C ALA A 60 -24.31 -2.78 12.50
N ASN A 61 -24.59 -4.09 12.55
CA ASN A 61 -25.86 -4.69 12.15
C ASN A 61 -26.72 -5.10 13.36
N TRP A 62 -26.28 -4.81 14.58
CA TRP A 62 -27.03 -5.10 15.79
C TRP A 62 -28.05 -4.00 16.05
N TYR A 63 -29.12 -4.35 16.77
CA TYR A 63 -30.08 -3.35 17.22
C TYR A 63 -29.45 -2.53 18.36
N TYR A 64 -29.53 -1.21 18.25
CA TYR A 64 -29.08 -0.27 19.26
C TYR A 64 -30.27 0.58 19.71
N ASN A 65 -30.46 0.66 21.02
CA ASN A 65 -31.46 1.54 21.62
C ASN A 65 -30.75 2.78 22.17
N GLU A 66 -31.11 3.95 21.64
CA GLU A 66 -30.50 5.23 22.00
C GLU A 66 -30.95 5.74 23.38
N GLU A 67 -32.22 5.54 23.75
CA GLU A 67 -32.82 6.05 24.99
C GLU A 67 -32.24 5.35 26.23
N ALA A 68 -32.13 4.03 26.15
CA ALA A 68 -31.67 3.18 27.25
C ALA A 68 -30.22 2.69 27.07
N ASP A 69 -29.53 3.16 26.02
CA ASP A 69 -28.10 2.98 25.77
C ASP A 69 -27.63 1.51 25.87
N TYR A 70 -28.22 0.65 25.04
CA TYR A 70 -27.86 -0.77 24.99
C TYR A 70 -27.87 -1.34 23.57
N TYR A 71 -27.08 -2.40 23.39
CA TYR A 71 -27.07 -3.20 22.16
C TYR A 71 -27.73 -4.56 22.37
N VAL A 72 -28.30 -5.11 21.29
CA VAL A 72 -28.83 -6.48 21.26
C VAL A 72 -28.15 -7.26 20.14
N ASP A 73 -27.48 -8.35 20.50
CA ASP A 73 -26.83 -9.25 19.55
C ASP A 73 -27.87 -10.13 18.83
N LYS A 74 -27.44 -10.84 17.77
CA LYS A 74 -28.23 -11.84 17.04
C LYS A 74 -28.81 -12.96 17.91
N SER A 75 -28.16 -13.22 19.05
CA SER A 75 -28.60 -14.19 20.05
C SER A 75 -29.56 -13.59 21.09
N VAL A 76 -30.07 -12.37 20.85
CA VAL A 76 -31.00 -11.65 21.74
C VAL A 76 -30.39 -11.32 23.12
N VAL A 77 -29.07 -11.42 23.25
CA VAL A 77 -28.37 -11.03 24.48
C VAL A 77 -28.21 -9.52 24.52
N ARG A 78 -28.63 -8.92 25.64
CA ARG A 78 -28.54 -7.49 25.90
C ARG A 78 -27.15 -7.10 26.43
N PHE A 79 -26.59 -6.03 25.87
CA PHE A 79 -25.31 -5.44 26.26
C PHE A 79 -25.54 -4.03 26.78
N ASN A 80 -25.36 -3.82 28.07
CA ASN A 80 -25.56 -2.53 28.73
C ASN A 80 -24.24 -1.77 28.83
N PHE A 81 -24.33 -0.43 28.84
CA PHE A 81 -23.17 0.40 29.13
C PHE A 81 -22.61 0.09 30.51
N LYS A 82 -21.28 -0.05 30.60
CA LYS A 82 -20.58 -0.34 31.85
C LYS A 82 -19.72 0.82 32.33
N TYR A 83 -18.77 1.27 31.51
CA TYR A 83 -17.88 2.39 31.83
C TYR A 83 -17.13 2.91 30.60
N TYR A 84 -16.52 4.08 30.74
CA TYR A 84 -15.56 4.63 29.77
C TYR A 84 -14.14 4.14 30.04
N SER A 85 -13.46 3.65 29.01
CA SER A 85 -12.09 3.18 29.08
C SER A 85 -11.20 4.01 28.17
N ARG A 86 -10.08 4.49 28.71
CA ARG A 86 -9.06 5.21 27.94
C ARG A 86 -7.86 4.31 27.69
N ARG A 87 -7.39 4.26 26.45
CA ARG A 87 -6.20 3.48 26.07
C ARG A 87 -5.23 4.33 25.28
N LYS A 88 -3.95 4.28 25.65
CA LYS A 88 -2.87 4.94 24.92
C LYS A 88 -2.23 3.95 23.96
N ASP A 89 -2.19 4.30 22.68
CA ASP A 89 -1.48 3.54 21.66
C ASP A 89 0.03 3.74 21.85
N ARG A 90 0.78 2.64 22.00
CA ARG A 90 2.23 2.69 22.23
C ARG A 90 3.00 3.19 21.00
N THR A 91 2.44 2.99 19.81
CA THR A 91 3.14 3.30 18.54
C THR A 91 2.98 4.75 18.12
N THR A 92 1.77 5.29 18.23
CA THR A 92 1.44 6.66 17.84
C THR A 92 1.43 7.62 19.01
N GLY A 93 1.38 7.12 20.25
CA GLY A 93 1.23 7.93 21.45
C GLY A 93 -0.19 8.48 21.64
N MET A 94 -1.11 8.20 20.72
CA MET A 94 -2.49 8.69 20.73
C MET A 94 -3.31 8.04 21.83
N THR A 95 -4.06 8.85 22.55
CA THR A 95 -5.05 8.39 23.52
C THR A 95 -6.39 8.20 22.81
N ARG A 96 -7.01 7.03 22.99
CA ARG A 96 -8.33 6.69 22.45
C ARG A 96 -9.30 6.43 23.59
N ASP A 97 -10.48 6.99 23.45
CA ASP A 97 -11.57 6.81 24.41
C ASP A 97 -12.58 5.78 23.86
N PHE A 98 -12.91 4.81 24.69
CA PHE A 98 -13.83 3.71 24.38
C PHE A 98 -14.98 3.70 25.36
N LYS A 99 -16.19 3.52 24.84
CA LYS A 99 -17.38 3.16 25.58
C LYS A 99 -17.46 1.64 25.65
N ILE A 100 -17.40 1.09 26.85
CA ILE A 100 -17.44 -0.36 27.09
C ILE A 100 -18.87 -0.79 27.41
N TYR A 101 -19.36 -1.74 26.64
CA TYR A 101 -20.63 -2.42 26.90
C TYR A 101 -20.34 -3.86 27.32
N GLU A 102 -21.11 -4.37 28.28
CA GLU A 102 -21.00 -5.74 28.76
C GLU A 102 -22.34 -6.45 28.69
N ALA A 103 -22.31 -7.73 28.36
CA ALA A 103 -23.50 -8.57 28.39
C ALA A 103 -24.03 -8.66 29.82
N GLU A 104 -25.34 -8.53 29.98
CA GLU A 104 -26.00 -8.60 31.27
C GLU A 104 -25.87 -10.01 31.88
N GLU A 105 -25.59 -10.07 33.18
CA GLU A 105 -25.19 -11.31 33.86
C GLU A 105 -26.31 -12.34 33.95
N PHE A 106 -27.54 -11.86 34.14
CA PHE A 106 -28.73 -12.68 34.26
C PHE A 106 -29.67 -12.34 33.11
N GLN A 107 -29.98 -13.34 32.29
CA GLN A 107 -30.97 -13.24 31.23
C GLN A 107 -32.23 -13.99 31.64
N LEU A 108 -33.34 -13.76 30.93
CA LEU A 108 -34.60 -14.49 31.18
C LEU A 108 -34.44 -16.02 31.12
N THR A 109 -33.49 -16.51 30.34
CA THR A 109 -33.29 -17.95 30.11
C THR A 109 -31.85 -18.35 30.42
N GLU A 110 -31.65 -19.54 30.99
CA GLU A 110 -30.32 -20.09 31.29
C GLU A 110 -29.45 -20.25 30.04
N GLU A 111 -30.05 -20.59 28.89
CA GLU A 111 -29.38 -20.65 27.60
C GLU A 111 -28.79 -19.29 27.18
N LEU A 112 -29.55 -18.21 27.36
CA LEU A 112 -29.09 -16.86 27.06
C LEU A 112 -27.97 -16.41 28.01
N THR A 113 -28.07 -16.82 29.29
CA THR A 113 -27.03 -16.59 30.29
C THR A 113 -25.72 -17.32 29.93
N ALA A 114 -25.81 -18.52 29.36
CA ALA A 114 -24.64 -19.22 28.83
C ALA A 114 -24.06 -18.51 27.60
N LEU A 115 -24.90 -18.01 26.69
CA LEU A 115 -24.48 -17.25 25.51
C LEU A 115 -23.91 -15.87 25.85
N ALA A 116 -24.28 -15.26 26.97
CA ALA A 116 -23.71 -14.01 27.47
C ALA A 116 -22.22 -14.14 27.82
N LYS A 117 -21.77 -15.37 28.13
CA LYS A 117 -20.39 -15.68 28.46
C LYS A 117 -19.57 -16.05 27.22
N THR A 118 -18.29 -15.71 27.27
CA THR A 118 -17.27 -16.20 26.34
C THR A 118 -16.95 -17.66 26.62
N LYS A 119 -16.26 -18.33 25.69
CA LYS A 119 -15.80 -19.72 25.87
C LYS A 119 -14.93 -19.91 27.13
N SER A 120 -14.26 -18.86 27.61
CA SER A 120 -13.46 -18.88 28.83
C SER A 120 -14.24 -18.50 30.09
N GLY A 121 -15.58 -18.38 30.01
CA GLY A 121 -16.45 -18.08 31.15
C GLY A 121 -16.57 -16.60 31.54
N ARG A 122 -15.85 -15.68 30.89
CA ARG A 122 -15.96 -14.23 31.14
C ARG A 122 -17.15 -13.63 30.41
N GLN A 123 -17.76 -12.58 30.94
CA GLN A 123 -18.82 -11.87 30.24
C GLN A 123 -18.32 -11.29 28.92
N ARG A 124 -19.16 -11.38 27.87
CA ARG A 124 -18.85 -10.78 26.57
C ARG A 124 -18.86 -9.26 26.70
N GLN A 125 -17.85 -8.62 26.12
CA GLN A 125 -17.72 -7.17 26.12
C GLN A 125 -17.52 -6.63 24.70
N ILE A 126 -18.01 -5.41 24.50
CA ILE A 126 -17.91 -4.67 23.25
C ILE A 126 -17.26 -3.33 23.53
N HIS A 127 -16.33 -2.97 22.66
CA HIS A 127 -15.59 -1.72 22.74
C HIS A 127 -16.07 -0.86 21.59
N TYR A 128 -16.80 0.20 21.91
CA TYR A 128 -17.26 1.18 20.95
C TYR A 128 -16.40 2.44 21.06
N ASN A 129 -15.86 2.95 19.97
CA ASN A 129 -15.15 4.22 19.96
C ASN A 129 -16.03 5.26 19.24
N PRO A 130 -16.66 6.20 19.97
CA PRO A 130 -17.52 7.22 19.38
C PRO A 130 -16.78 8.14 18.40
N ASN A 131 -15.58 8.61 18.76
CA ASN A 131 -14.78 9.50 17.92
C ASN A 131 -14.40 8.83 16.60
N TRP A 132 -13.95 7.58 16.65
CA TRP A 132 -13.67 6.83 15.44
C TRP A 132 -14.91 6.60 14.56
N GLN A 133 -16.08 6.39 15.16
CA GLN A 133 -17.32 6.26 14.40
C GLN A 133 -17.69 7.56 13.68
N TYR A 134 -17.64 8.68 14.40
CA TYR A 134 -17.85 10.01 13.85
C TYR A 134 -16.92 10.31 12.67
N LEU A 135 -15.62 10.07 12.82
CA LEU A 135 -14.64 10.31 11.75
C LEU A 135 -14.87 9.39 10.55
N LYS A 136 -15.30 8.14 10.75
CA LYS A 136 -15.67 7.24 9.65
C LYS A 136 -16.91 7.73 8.91
N GLU A 137 -17.90 8.25 9.61
CA GLU A 137 -19.13 8.78 8.99
C GLU A 137 -18.83 10.00 8.14
N LYS A 138 -18.05 10.95 8.68
CA LYS A 138 -17.57 12.10 7.90
C LYS A 138 -16.77 11.67 6.67
N ALA A 139 -15.84 10.74 6.82
CA ALA A 139 -15.08 10.18 5.68
C ALA A 139 -15.98 9.44 4.68
N LYS A 140 -17.05 8.77 5.12
CA LYS A 140 -18.03 8.13 4.22
C LYS A 140 -18.79 9.18 3.42
N GLU A 141 -19.24 10.24 4.08
CA GLU A 141 -20.00 11.32 3.44
C GLU A 141 -19.17 11.98 2.32
N THR A 142 -17.93 12.37 2.63
CA THR A 142 -17.03 12.97 1.64
C THR A 142 -16.76 12.01 0.47
N LEU A 143 -16.50 10.73 0.74
CA LEU A 143 -16.25 9.72 -0.30
C LEU A 143 -17.49 9.32 -1.12
N GLN A 144 -18.70 9.46 -0.56
CA GLN A 144 -19.95 9.11 -1.24
C GLN A 144 -20.52 10.26 -2.07
N SER A 145 -20.13 11.50 -1.77
CA SER A 145 -20.44 12.68 -2.57
C SER A 145 -20.05 12.50 -4.04
N LYS A 146 -20.75 13.20 -4.95
CA LYS A 146 -20.49 13.13 -6.40
C LYS A 146 -19.06 13.56 -6.72
N ASP A 147 -18.59 14.65 -6.11
CA ASP A 147 -17.25 15.16 -6.29
C ASP A 147 -16.18 14.28 -5.65
N GLY A 148 -16.42 13.78 -4.44
CA GLY A 148 -15.49 12.86 -3.78
C GLY A 148 -15.28 11.56 -4.56
N LYS A 149 -16.35 10.97 -5.11
CA LYS A 149 -16.26 9.81 -6.01
C LYS A 149 -15.44 10.12 -7.26
N ARG A 150 -15.65 11.29 -7.87
CA ARG A 150 -14.91 11.74 -9.06
C ARG A 150 -13.42 11.90 -8.75
N ILE A 151 -13.08 12.65 -7.72
CA ILE A 151 -11.69 12.94 -7.31
C ILE A 151 -10.96 11.64 -6.92
N TYR A 152 -11.59 10.81 -6.09
CA TYR A 152 -11.01 9.53 -5.69
C TYR A 152 -10.87 8.55 -6.87
N GLY A 153 -11.81 8.59 -7.83
CA GLY A 153 -11.76 7.85 -9.08
C GLY A 153 -10.58 8.26 -9.98
N CYS A 154 -10.38 9.57 -10.20
CA CYS A 154 -9.24 10.10 -10.96
C CYS A 154 -7.91 9.60 -10.39
N ARG A 155 -7.76 9.62 -9.06
CA ARG A 155 -6.56 9.14 -8.38
C ARG A 155 -6.28 7.65 -8.61
N LYS A 156 -7.30 6.80 -8.74
CA LYS A 156 -7.11 5.39 -9.14
C LYS A 156 -6.59 5.31 -10.57
N THR A 157 -7.18 6.09 -11.48
CA THR A 157 -6.81 6.11 -12.90
C THR A 157 -5.42 6.70 -13.16
N ASP A 158 -4.99 7.72 -12.41
CA ASP A 158 -3.75 8.43 -12.73
C ASP A 158 -2.52 7.75 -12.13
N VAL A 159 -2.61 7.34 -10.86
CA VAL A 159 -1.46 6.88 -10.08
C VAL A 159 -1.19 5.40 -10.31
N GLU A 160 -2.23 4.57 -10.38
CA GLU A 160 -2.08 3.10 -10.44
C GLU A 160 -1.43 2.62 -11.75
N PRO A 161 -1.78 3.14 -12.94
CA PRO A 161 -1.16 2.70 -14.19
C PRO A 161 0.32 3.02 -14.29
N ILE A 162 0.81 4.10 -13.67
CA ILE A 162 2.24 4.43 -13.64
C ILE A 162 3.00 3.29 -12.94
N PHE A 163 2.53 2.88 -11.75
CA PHE A 163 3.14 1.77 -11.01
C PHE A 163 2.93 0.42 -11.69
N GLY A 164 1.79 0.22 -12.36
CA GLY A 164 1.52 -0.96 -13.17
C GLY A 164 2.53 -1.09 -14.32
N HIS A 165 2.70 -0.01 -15.09
CA HIS A 165 3.60 0.07 -16.24
C HIS A 165 5.07 -0.10 -15.84
N MET A 166 5.47 0.52 -14.72
CA MET A 166 6.81 0.33 -14.15
C MET A 166 7.10 -1.15 -13.85
N LYS A 167 6.11 -1.91 -13.38
CA LYS A 167 6.26 -3.35 -13.06
C LYS A 167 6.14 -4.25 -14.28
N SER A 168 5.17 -4.00 -15.15
CA SER A 168 4.85 -4.88 -16.28
C SER A 168 5.75 -4.66 -17.48
N VAL A 169 6.05 -3.40 -17.81
CA VAL A 169 6.83 -3.01 -18.99
C VAL A 169 8.31 -2.90 -18.65
N PHE A 170 8.64 -2.16 -17.60
CA PHE A 170 10.05 -1.96 -17.21
C PHE A 170 10.59 -3.04 -16.28
N GLY A 171 9.74 -3.95 -15.78
CA GLY A 171 10.16 -5.06 -14.91
C GLY A 171 10.68 -4.62 -13.54
N MET A 172 10.58 -3.33 -13.19
CA MET A 172 11.10 -2.78 -11.93
C MET A 172 10.17 -3.16 -10.78
N ARG A 173 10.48 -4.27 -10.13
CA ARG A 173 9.75 -4.78 -8.96
C ARG A 173 10.40 -4.40 -7.63
N ARG A 174 11.69 -4.08 -7.65
CA ARG A 174 12.53 -3.72 -6.50
C ARG A 174 13.56 -2.69 -6.97
N THR A 175 14.01 -1.85 -6.06
CA THR A 175 15.18 -0.98 -6.27
C THR A 175 16.44 -1.79 -6.02
N HIS A 176 17.47 -1.56 -6.81
CA HIS A 176 18.77 -2.18 -6.64
C HIS A 176 19.63 -1.46 -5.61
N LEU A 177 19.45 -0.14 -5.50
CA LEU A 177 20.23 0.70 -4.60
C LEU A 177 19.65 0.74 -3.16
N ARG A 178 20.47 1.16 -2.20
CA ARG A 178 20.15 1.13 -0.76
C ARG A 178 20.49 2.46 -0.10
N GLY A 179 19.49 3.31 0.05
CA GLY A 179 19.62 4.59 0.73
C GLY A 179 18.54 5.50 0.19
N LYS A 180 18.00 6.41 1.01
CA LYS A 180 16.87 7.26 0.59
C LYS A 180 17.18 8.02 -0.71
N LYS A 181 18.34 8.67 -0.75
CA LYS A 181 18.80 9.44 -1.92
C LYS A 181 19.02 8.56 -3.15
N GLU A 182 19.65 7.40 -2.98
CA GLU A 182 19.96 6.51 -4.10
C GLU A 182 18.69 5.88 -4.70
N VAL A 183 17.76 5.45 -3.84
CA VAL A 183 16.46 4.93 -4.25
C VAL A 183 15.65 6.00 -4.97
N GLU A 184 15.70 7.24 -4.49
CA GLU A 184 15.06 8.38 -5.15
C GLU A 184 15.63 8.62 -6.55
N THR A 185 16.96 8.60 -6.70
CA THR A 185 17.61 8.70 -8.02
C THR A 185 17.20 7.57 -8.96
N GLU A 186 17.19 6.32 -8.48
CA GLU A 186 16.81 5.15 -9.29
C GLU A 186 15.35 5.25 -9.79
N ILE A 187 14.43 5.64 -8.91
CA ILE A 187 13.03 5.88 -9.26
C ILE A 187 12.89 7.08 -10.21
N GLY A 188 13.66 8.15 -10.00
CA GLY A 188 13.66 9.32 -10.87
C GLY A 188 14.09 8.99 -12.31
N ILE A 189 15.15 8.19 -12.47
CA ILE A 189 15.61 7.69 -13.78
C ILE A 189 14.52 6.85 -14.45
N MET A 190 13.85 5.97 -13.69
CA MET A 190 12.74 5.18 -14.21
C MET A 190 11.60 6.06 -14.73
N PHE A 191 11.18 7.08 -13.98
CA PHE A 191 10.14 7.99 -14.43
C PHE A 191 10.56 8.80 -15.66
N MET A 192 11.82 9.21 -15.75
CA MET A 192 12.37 9.86 -16.95
C MET A 192 12.28 8.93 -18.16
N MET A 193 12.67 7.67 -18.02
CA MET A 193 12.58 6.65 -19.06
C MET A 193 11.14 6.40 -19.51
N MET A 194 10.19 6.36 -18.57
CA MET A 194 8.76 6.26 -18.86
C MET A 194 8.25 7.47 -19.67
N ASN A 195 8.63 8.68 -19.28
CA ASN A 195 8.25 9.91 -19.97
C ASN A 195 8.83 9.96 -21.39
N LEU A 196 10.10 9.59 -21.57
CA LEU A 196 10.74 9.47 -22.88
C LEU A 196 10.05 8.43 -23.78
N SER A 197 9.67 7.28 -23.22
CA SER A 197 8.94 6.23 -23.96
C SER A 197 7.59 6.73 -24.45
N LYS A 198 6.84 7.45 -23.60
CA LYS A 198 5.56 8.09 -23.99
C LYS A 198 5.78 9.16 -25.06
N TYR A 199 6.83 9.96 -24.93
CA TYR A 199 7.17 11.02 -25.88
C TYR A 199 7.51 10.46 -27.27
N GLY A 200 8.33 9.40 -27.33
CA GLY A 200 8.67 8.71 -28.57
C GLY A 200 7.45 8.10 -29.26
N ALA A 201 6.55 7.48 -28.49
CA ALA A 201 5.30 6.90 -29.02
C ALA A 201 4.36 7.97 -29.62
N LYS A 202 4.22 9.14 -28.97
CA LYS A 202 3.37 10.24 -29.45
C LYS A 202 3.84 10.83 -30.78
N ARG A 203 5.15 10.85 -31.03
CA ARG A 203 5.72 11.51 -32.22
C ARG A 203 5.60 10.71 -33.52
N LYS A 204 4.98 9.51 -33.52
CA LYS A 204 5.08 8.55 -34.64
C LYS A 204 6.50 8.50 -35.19
N VAL A 205 7.51 8.51 -34.31
CA VAL A 205 8.87 8.31 -34.75
C VAL A 205 8.83 6.90 -35.33
N LYS A 206 8.88 6.78 -36.66
CA LYS A 206 9.14 5.50 -37.32
C LYS A 206 10.28 4.90 -36.52
N PRO A 207 10.18 3.65 -36.01
CA PRO A 207 11.29 3.06 -35.29
C PRO A 207 12.50 3.36 -36.16
N LEU A 208 13.47 4.11 -35.61
CA LEU A 208 14.72 4.28 -36.31
C LEU A 208 15.07 2.85 -36.67
N ASN A 209 15.26 2.56 -37.95
CA ASN A 209 15.72 1.26 -38.43
C ASN A 209 17.11 1.10 -37.82
N TYR A 210 17.16 0.83 -36.52
CA TYR A 210 18.29 0.31 -35.84
C TYR A 210 18.32 -1.09 -36.38
N TYR A 211 19.04 -1.24 -37.48
CA TYR A 211 19.53 -2.50 -37.93
C TYR A 211 19.95 -3.25 -36.67
N SER A 212 19.13 -4.23 -36.29
CA SER A 212 19.62 -5.41 -35.63
C SER A 212 20.60 -6.04 -36.62
N LYS A 213 21.80 -5.46 -36.77
CA LYS A 213 22.96 -6.27 -37.05
C LYS A 213 23.02 -7.18 -35.85
N LYS A 214 22.57 -8.41 -36.03
CA LYS A 214 23.07 -9.57 -35.30
C LYS A 214 24.57 -9.34 -35.23
N LEU A 215 25.07 -8.86 -34.09
CA LEU A 215 26.48 -8.99 -33.82
C LEU A 215 26.64 -10.47 -33.50
N SER A 216 26.68 -11.30 -34.54
CA SER A 216 27.24 -12.64 -34.43
C SER A 216 28.72 -12.40 -34.17
N PHE A 217 29.05 -12.22 -32.89
CA PHE A 217 30.42 -12.18 -32.44
C PHE A 217 30.99 -13.57 -32.74
N SER A 218 31.60 -13.73 -33.91
CA SER A 218 32.16 -15.00 -34.32
C SER A 218 33.31 -15.33 -33.37
N GLN A 219 33.43 -16.62 -33.05
CA GLN A 219 34.48 -17.17 -32.18
C GLN A 219 35.89 -16.68 -32.56
N THR A 220 36.10 -16.32 -33.83
CA THR A 220 37.33 -15.73 -34.37
C THR A 220 37.68 -14.37 -33.76
N HIS A 221 36.73 -13.44 -33.57
CA HIS A 221 37.01 -12.13 -32.97
C HIS A 221 37.35 -12.20 -31.48
N PHE A 222 36.77 -13.17 -30.75
CA PHE A 222 37.11 -13.41 -29.34
C PHE A 222 38.55 -13.89 -29.20
N ASN A 223 38.99 -14.79 -30.10
CA ASN A 223 40.36 -15.30 -30.10
C ASN A 223 41.39 -14.24 -30.48
N THR A 224 41.06 -13.30 -31.39
CA THR A 224 41.94 -12.18 -31.73
C THR A 224 42.09 -11.20 -30.56
N ILE A 225 41.01 -10.91 -29.84
CA ILE A 225 41.04 -10.03 -28.65
C ILE A 225 41.79 -10.69 -27.48
N ILE A 226 41.59 -12.00 -27.26
CA ILE A 226 42.36 -12.77 -26.26
C ILE A 226 43.84 -12.84 -26.62
N ALA A 227 44.19 -12.99 -27.90
CA ALA A 227 45.58 -12.99 -28.37
C ALA A 227 46.24 -11.61 -28.19
N PHE A 228 45.52 -10.53 -28.51
CA PHE A 228 45.97 -9.15 -28.30
C PHE A 228 46.21 -8.83 -26.81
N LEU A 229 45.29 -9.26 -25.94
CA LEU A 229 45.40 -9.08 -24.47
C LEU A 229 46.52 -9.94 -23.84
N ARG A 230 46.89 -11.06 -24.47
CA ARG A 230 48.06 -11.88 -24.09
C ARG A 230 49.38 -11.23 -24.52
N SER A 231 49.45 -10.66 -25.74
CA SER A 231 50.65 -9.96 -26.22
C SER A 231 50.94 -8.66 -25.49
N SER A 232 49.90 -8.01 -24.94
CA SER A 232 50.02 -6.77 -24.17
C SER A 232 50.25 -6.97 -22.66
N GLY A 233 50.48 -8.20 -22.20
CA GLY A 233 50.80 -8.52 -20.80
C GLY A 233 49.68 -8.33 -19.77
N LEU A 234 48.43 -8.08 -20.21
CA LEU A 234 47.30 -7.72 -19.33
C LEU A 234 46.54 -8.92 -18.73
N LEU A 235 46.92 -10.16 -19.09
CA LEU A 235 46.36 -11.40 -18.54
C LEU A 235 47.46 -12.27 -17.93
N ALA A 236 47.89 -11.91 -16.71
CA ALA A 236 48.80 -12.73 -15.91
C ALA A 236 48.01 -13.61 -14.92
N SER A 237 47.43 -14.73 -15.40
CA SER A 237 47.29 -16.01 -14.66
C SER A 237 46.18 -16.91 -15.25
N PRO A 238 46.33 -18.26 -15.18
CA PRO A 238 45.37 -19.22 -15.75
C PRO A 238 43.98 -19.24 -15.07
N SER A 239 43.81 -18.65 -13.89
CA SER A 239 42.57 -18.70 -13.09
C SER A 239 41.45 -17.80 -13.64
N MET A 240 41.77 -16.80 -14.47
CA MET A 240 40.79 -15.87 -15.05
C MET A 240 40.04 -16.42 -16.29
N ILE A 241 40.44 -17.58 -16.82
CA ILE A 241 39.84 -18.18 -18.02
C ILE A 241 38.59 -19.02 -17.67
N VAL A 242 38.51 -19.57 -16.46
CA VAL A 242 37.40 -20.43 -16.03
C VAL A 242 36.13 -19.62 -15.73
N THR A 243 36.25 -18.36 -15.31
CA THR A 243 35.11 -17.50 -14.96
C THR A 243 34.35 -16.99 -16.19
N CYS A 244 35.02 -16.84 -17.34
CA CYS A 244 34.40 -16.29 -18.55
C CYS A 244 33.54 -17.34 -19.31
N SER A 245 33.95 -18.62 -19.29
CA SER A 245 33.19 -19.71 -19.92
C SER A 245 31.93 -20.10 -19.14
N LEU A 246 31.92 -19.93 -17.81
CA LEU A 246 30.71 -20.11 -16.98
C LEU A 246 29.66 -19.01 -17.23
N PHE A 247 30.10 -17.77 -17.47
CA PHE A 247 29.20 -16.63 -17.70
C PHE A 247 28.38 -16.82 -18.99
N ALA A 248 29.02 -17.32 -20.06
CA ALA A 248 28.36 -17.62 -21.34
C ALA A 248 27.40 -18.84 -21.28
N LYS A 249 27.57 -19.74 -20.30
CA LYS A 249 26.69 -20.91 -20.09
C LYS A 249 25.45 -20.57 -19.25
N LEU A 250 25.54 -19.55 -18.39
CA LEU A 250 24.45 -19.05 -17.56
C LEU A 250 23.41 -18.26 -18.37
N GLU A 251 23.85 -17.44 -19.33
CA GLU A 251 22.94 -16.70 -20.22
C GLU A 251 22.06 -17.61 -21.09
N ARG A 252 22.61 -18.73 -21.57
CA ARG A 252 21.84 -19.69 -22.39
C ARG A 252 20.75 -20.43 -21.59
N ARG A 253 20.95 -20.64 -20.27
CA ARG A 253 19.92 -21.25 -19.41
C ARG A 253 18.81 -20.28 -19.03
N LEU A 254 19.10 -18.98 -18.94
CA LEU A 254 18.09 -17.95 -18.62
C LEU A 254 17.16 -17.65 -19.80
N ALA A 255 17.61 -17.85 -21.05
CA ALA A 255 16.76 -17.68 -22.23
C ALA A 255 15.67 -18.77 -22.37
N PHE A 256 15.90 -19.98 -21.86
CA PHE A 256 14.97 -21.11 -21.98
C PHE A 256 13.75 -21.01 -21.05
N LEU A 257 13.88 -20.31 -19.91
CA LEU A 257 12.80 -20.16 -18.92
C LEU A 257 11.78 -19.07 -19.28
N ARG A 258 11.97 -18.31 -20.37
CA ARG A 258 11.08 -17.22 -20.77
C ARG A 258 9.79 -17.69 -21.48
N ASN A 259 9.69 -18.95 -21.88
CA ASN A 259 8.58 -19.46 -22.72
C ASN A 259 7.61 -20.44 -22.04
N ARG A 260 7.61 -20.59 -20.71
CA ARG A 260 6.52 -21.31 -20.01
C ARG A 260 6.23 -20.62 -18.68
N VAL A 261 5.03 -20.04 -18.56
CA VAL A 261 4.08 -20.24 -17.45
C VAL A 261 2.87 -19.32 -17.70
N LYS A 262 1.73 -19.99 -17.90
CA LYS A 262 0.37 -19.44 -17.92
C LYS A 262 0.00 -18.94 -16.51
N TYR A 263 -0.88 -17.94 -16.45
CA TYR A 263 -1.54 -17.29 -15.30
C TYR A 263 -1.34 -17.88 -13.89
N THR A 264 -1.11 -17.00 -12.90
CA THR A 264 -1.77 -17.08 -11.57
C THR A 264 -1.66 -15.74 -10.82
N PHE A 265 -2.78 -15.34 -10.22
CA PHE A 265 -2.97 -14.23 -9.30
C PHE A 265 -2.09 -14.36 -8.03
N LEU A 266 -1.59 -13.24 -7.48
CA LEU A 266 -1.73 -12.91 -6.05
C LEU A 266 -1.16 -11.52 -5.71
N SER A 267 -1.98 -10.82 -4.94
CA SER A 267 -1.88 -9.49 -4.36
C SER A 267 -0.68 -9.22 -3.45
N SER A 268 -0.46 -7.92 -3.20
CA SER A 268 0.23 -7.28 -2.05
C SER A 268 1.62 -6.71 -2.33
N PHE A 269 1.70 -5.38 -2.41
CA PHE A 269 2.95 -4.64 -2.36
C PHE A 269 3.39 -4.51 -0.90
N LYS A 270 4.33 -5.35 -0.47
CA LYS A 270 5.05 -5.19 0.79
C LYS A 270 6.53 -5.03 0.43
N ILE A 271 7.06 -3.81 0.57
CA ILE A 271 8.51 -3.58 0.49
C ILE A 271 9.11 -4.27 1.72
N ARG A 272 9.61 -5.49 1.54
CA ARG A 272 10.32 -6.23 2.58
C ARG A 272 11.81 -5.96 2.37
N SER A 273 12.39 -5.12 3.20
CA SER A 273 13.84 -5.06 3.36
C SER A 273 14.31 -6.39 3.95
N SER A 274 15.34 -6.99 3.36
CA SER A 274 15.90 -8.23 3.84
C SER A 274 16.87 -7.95 5.00
N THR A 275 16.37 -7.95 6.23
CA THR A 275 17.20 -8.26 7.41
C THR A 275 16.35 -8.89 8.51
N LYS A 276 16.71 -10.11 8.90
CA LYS A 276 16.33 -10.72 10.18
C LYS A 276 17.07 -9.96 11.30
N ARG A 277 16.36 -9.69 12.40
CA ARG A 277 16.84 -9.15 13.69
C ARG A 277 17.38 -7.70 13.68
N ALA A 278 16.46 -6.75 13.89
CA ALA A 278 16.58 -5.73 14.93
C ALA A 278 15.18 -5.13 15.13
N ILE A 279 14.70 -5.18 16.37
CA ILE A 279 13.49 -4.49 16.81
C ILE A 279 13.90 -3.04 17.03
N CYS A 280 13.41 -2.11 16.20
CA CYS A 280 13.19 -0.70 16.57
C CYS A 280 12.25 -0.01 15.55
N PRO A 281 11.40 0.93 15.99
CA PRO A 281 10.15 1.26 15.32
C PRO A 281 10.28 2.56 14.52
N PHE A 282 10.35 2.50 13.19
CA PHE A 282 10.21 3.71 12.35
C PHE A 282 9.59 3.38 10.99
N ALA A 283 8.26 3.41 10.94
CA ALA A 283 7.49 3.91 9.80
C ALA A 283 6.67 5.08 10.37
N PRO A 284 6.64 6.29 9.74
CA PRO A 284 6.56 6.53 8.30
C PRO A 284 7.41 7.73 7.80
N ILE A 285 8.30 7.57 6.81
CA ILE A 285 8.96 8.73 6.16
C ILE A 285 8.93 8.66 4.60
N ILE A 286 8.36 7.63 3.99
CA ILE A 286 8.35 7.52 2.51
C ILE A 286 7.18 8.33 1.87
N ALA A 287 6.31 8.95 2.67
CA ALA A 287 5.14 9.66 2.15
C ALA A 287 5.24 11.19 2.15
N THR A 288 6.29 11.79 2.72
CA THR A 288 6.31 13.23 3.03
C THR A 288 7.07 14.11 2.05
N SER A 289 7.50 13.63 0.88
CA SER A 289 8.29 14.45 -0.07
C SER A 289 7.85 14.40 -1.54
N PHE A 290 6.78 13.70 -1.89
CA PHE A 290 6.29 13.70 -3.27
C PHE A 290 5.22 14.76 -3.49
N VAL A 291 5.67 16.00 -3.70
CA VAL A 291 4.91 16.98 -4.48
C VAL A 291 5.42 16.88 -5.91
N ILE A 292 4.83 15.99 -6.70
CA ILE A 292 5.10 15.95 -8.15
C ILE A 292 4.11 16.92 -8.80
N ILE A 293 4.59 18.11 -9.15
CA ILE A 293 3.88 19.04 -10.01
C ILE A 293 3.92 18.45 -11.43
N PHE A 294 2.79 17.94 -11.92
CA PHE A 294 2.60 17.64 -13.34
C PHE A 294 2.16 18.93 -14.05
N PHE A 295 3.08 19.57 -14.78
CA PHE A 295 2.70 20.56 -15.78
C PHE A 295 2.08 19.84 -16.97
N PHE A 296 0.80 20.10 -17.24
CA PHE A 296 0.19 19.88 -18.54
C PHE A 296 0.41 21.14 -19.37
N LEU A 297 1.25 21.07 -20.40
CA LEU A 297 1.14 21.98 -21.54
C LEU A 297 -0.12 21.56 -22.30
N SER A 298 -1.10 22.47 -22.35
CA SER A 298 -2.23 22.41 -23.28
C SER A 298 -1.76 22.74 -24.68
#